data_AF-A0A6G3Y1N5-F1
#
_entry.id   AF-A0A6G3Y1N5-F1
#
_cell.length_a   1.000
_cell.length_b   1.000
_cell.length_c   1.000
_cell.angle_alpha   90.00
_cell.angle_beta   90.00
_cell.angle_gamma   90.00
#
_symmetry.space_group_name_H-M   'P 1'
#
loop_
_entity.id
_entity.type
_entity.pdbx_description
1 polymer ?
#
loop_
_entity_poly.entity_id
_entity_poly.type
_entity_poly.pdbx_seq_one_letter_code
_entity_poly.pdbx_strand_id
1 'polypeptide(L)'
;DKITGRKYEADSGAVVVMESKTGRIVSMASQPDYDPNDWVGGISGKQYAKLTSKKSNYPLLNRGIQGQAPAGSIFKVVSASAAVRGGHAFNDLYECSSSYSLGNQTFANFESQGHGPITLGDALKYSCNTVFYRLGHEEWVKDGGIKPKKDAKNWFYTTARDFGLGAETGIDLPNEVKGRIPDRQWKQDFWEANKDAW
;
A
#
# COMPACT_ATOMS: atom_id res chain seq x y z
N ASP A 1 21.05 11.41 -7.44
CA ASP A 1 21.56 10.15 -7.96
C ASP A 1 23.09 10.13 -7.93
N LYS A 2 23.67 9.12 -7.26
CA LYS A 2 25.14 9.03 -7.07
C LYS A 2 25.89 8.63 -8.35
N ILE A 3 25.18 8.15 -9.38
CA ILE A 3 25.75 7.72 -10.67
C ILE A 3 25.75 8.87 -11.68
N THR A 4 24.66 9.65 -11.74
CA THR A 4 24.43 10.71 -12.74
C THR A 4 24.63 12.13 -12.21
N GLY A 5 24.77 12.33 -10.90
CA GLY A 5 24.92 13.65 -10.27
C GLY A 5 23.67 14.54 -10.31
N ARG A 6 22.56 14.05 -10.87
CA ARG A 6 21.29 14.78 -10.95
C ARG A 6 20.41 14.52 -9.73
N LYS A 7 19.48 15.43 -9.44
CA LYS A 7 18.38 15.14 -8.51
C LYS A 7 17.54 14.01 -9.11
N TYR A 8 17.00 13.13 -8.27
CA TYR A 8 15.97 12.21 -8.73
C TYR A 8 14.74 13.04 -9.09
N GLU A 9 14.44 13.15 -10.37
CA GLU A 9 13.25 13.83 -10.85
C GLU A 9 12.13 12.80 -10.95
N ALA A 10 11.09 12.98 -10.15
CA ALA A 10 9.87 12.22 -10.29
C ALA A 10 9.14 12.70 -11.56
N ASP A 11 8.73 11.76 -12.41
CA ASP A 11 7.96 12.06 -13.63
C ASP A 11 6.45 12.19 -13.37
N SER A 12 6.02 11.86 -12.15
CA SER A 12 4.64 11.93 -11.68
C SER A 12 4.53 11.75 -10.18
N GLY A 13 3.38 12.13 -9.64
CA GLY A 13 3.05 11.90 -8.24
C GLY A 13 1.72 12.53 -7.85
N ALA A 14 1.35 12.33 -6.59
CA ALA A 14 0.25 13.04 -5.97
C ALA A 14 0.62 13.49 -4.56
N VAL A 15 -0.01 14.56 -4.11
CA VAL A 15 0.08 15.07 -2.74
C VAL A 15 -1.32 15.39 -2.27
N VAL A 16 -1.64 14.97 -1.05
CA VAL A 16 -2.88 15.32 -0.35
C VAL A 16 -2.49 15.92 0.99
N VAL A 17 -2.96 17.13 1.26
CA VAL A 17 -2.80 17.82 2.54
C VAL A 17 -4.16 17.84 3.22
N MET A 18 -4.24 17.22 4.39
CA MET A 18 -5.50 17.04 5.12
C MET A 18 -5.39 17.55 6.56
N GLU A 19 -6.44 18.21 7.02
CA GLU A 19 -6.64 18.52 8.43
C GLU A 19 -7.12 17.26 9.17
N SER A 20 -6.25 16.64 9.96
CA SER A 20 -6.48 15.31 10.53
C SER A 20 -7.69 15.21 11.47
N LYS A 21 -8.12 16.32 12.09
CA LYS A 21 -9.26 16.34 13.03
C LYS A 21 -10.61 16.38 12.35
N THR A 22 -10.68 16.91 11.12
CA THR A 22 -11.94 17.16 10.41
C THR A 22 -12.05 16.37 9.12
N GLY A 23 -10.94 15.85 8.60
CA GLY A 23 -10.87 15.23 7.27
C GLY A 23 -10.86 16.25 6.12
N ARG A 24 -10.86 17.56 6.42
CA ARG A 24 -10.86 18.60 5.38
C ARG A 24 -9.59 18.52 4.55
N ILE A 25 -9.75 18.36 3.24
CA ILE A 25 -8.65 18.46 2.28
C ILE A 25 -8.31 19.94 2.08
N VAL A 26 -7.12 20.32 2.53
CA VAL A 26 -6.58 21.69 2.43
C VAL A 26 -5.99 21.92 1.04
N SER A 27 -5.38 20.89 0.46
CA SER A 27 -4.80 20.92 -0.88
C SER A 27 -4.68 19.51 -1.45
N MET A 28 -4.84 19.39 -2.76
CA MET A 28 -4.57 18.16 -3.50
C MET A 28 -3.88 18.52 -4.81
N ALA A 29 -2.81 17.80 -5.15
CA ALA A 29 -2.10 17.95 -6.41
C ALA A 29 -1.88 16.57 -7.04
N SER A 30 -2.02 16.48 -8.36
CA SER A 30 -1.70 15.31 -9.17
C SER A 30 -0.87 15.78 -10.35
N GLN A 31 0.32 15.19 -10.53
CA GLN A 31 1.25 15.56 -11.59
C GLN A 31 1.59 14.34 -12.46
N PRO A 32 1.78 14.52 -13.78
CA PRO A 32 1.59 15.78 -14.52
C PRO A 32 0.13 16.23 -14.59
N ASP A 33 -0.10 17.55 -14.67
CA ASP A 33 -1.42 18.16 -14.82
C ASP A 33 -1.71 18.61 -16.27
N TYR A 34 -2.83 19.32 -16.46
CA TYR A 34 -3.21 19.97 -17.71
C TYR A 34 -3.96 21.27 -17.41
N ASP A 35 -4.03 22.17 -18.39
CA ASP A 35 -4.82 23.40 -18.29
C ASP A 35 -6.31 23.09 -18.55
N PRO A 36 -7.21 23.27 -17.56
CA PRO A 36 -8.64 23.05 -17.78
C PRO A 36 -9.24 23.89 -18.90
N ASN A 37 -8.62 25.01 -19.28
CA ASN A 37 -9.06 25.83 -20.40
C ASN A 37 -8.97 25.11 -21.75
N ASP A 38 -8.20 24.02 -21.87
CA ASP A 38 -8.17 23.18 -23.08
C ASP A 38 -9.54 22.57 -23.42
N TRP A 39 -10.48 22.50 -22.46
CA TRP A 39 -11.83 21.97 -22.65
C TRP A 39 -12.86 23.05 -23.02
N VAL A 40 -12.56 24.32 -22.74
CA VAL A 40 -13.50 25.43 -22.98
C VAL A 40 -13.68 25.61 -24.49
N GLY A 41 -14.92 25.49 -24.97
CA GLY A 41 -15.23 25.56 -26.40
C GLY A 41 -14.96 24.26 -27.18
N GLY A 42 -14.56 23.18 -26.49
CA GLY A 42 -14.30 21.87 -27.06
C GLY A 42 -12.81 21.62 -27.31
N ILE A 43 -12.32 20.47 -26.81
CA ILE A 43 -10.92 20.07 -26.96
C ILE A 43 -10.62 19.62 -28.40
N SER A 44 -9.46 20.02 -28.95
CA SER A 44 -9.02 19.48 -30.23
C SER A 44 -8.62 18.01 -30.11
N GLY A 45 -8.82 17.22 -31.17
CA GLY A 45 -8.37 15.81 -31.19
C GLY A 45 -6.87 15.66 -30.91
N LYS A 46 -6.05 16.64 -31.31
CA LYS A 46 -4.60 16.67 -31.04
C LYS A 46 -4.29 16.90 -29.55
N GLN A 47 -4.97 17.84 -28.89
CA GLN A 47 -4.82 18.06 -27.45
C GLN A 47 -5.30 16.83 -26.68
N TYR A 48 -6.49 16.30 -27.01
CA TYR A 48 -7.02 15.11 -26.37
C TYR A 48 -6.07 13.92 -26.48
N ALA A 49 -5.56 13.62 -27.69
CA ALA A 49 -4.58 12.56 -27.90
C ALA A 49 -3.28 12.77 -27.10
N LYS A 50 -2.85 14.03 -26.90
CA LYS A 50 -1.70 14.34 -26.03
C LYS A 50 -2.04 14.00 -24.57
N LEU A 51 -3.20 14.39 -24.07
CA LEU A 51 -3.62 14.17 -22.68
C LEU A 51 -3.87 12.68 -22.34
N THR A 52 -4.21 11.85 -23.33
CA THR A 52 -4.40 10.39 -23.14
C THR A 52 -3.18 9.55 -23.46
N SER A 53 -2.07 10.15 -23.91
CA SER A 53 -0.88 9.40 -24.34
C SER A 53 0.00 8.94 -23.17
N LYS A 54 0.69 7.82 -23.35
CA LYS A 54 1.75 7.38 -22.43
C LYS A 54 2.88 8.41 -22.32
N LYS A 55 3.17 9.15 -23.39
CA LYS A 55 4.27 10.14 -23.45
C LYS A 55 4.06 11.32 -22.49
N SER A 56 2.81 11.73 -22.28
CA SER A 56 2.48 12.79 -21.32
C SER A 56 2.31 12.26 -19.90
N ASN A 57 2.47 10.95 -19.69
CA ASN A 57 2.20 10.29 -18.42
C ASN A 57 0.78 10.57 -17.91
N TYR A 58 -0.23 10.46 -18.79
CA TYR A 58 -1.65 10.44 -18.44
C TYR A 58 -2.10 11.56 -17.47
N PRO A 59 -2.03 12.84 -17.86
CA PRO A 59 -2.43 13.97 -17.01
C PRO A 59 -3.92 14.01 -16.64
N LEU A 60 -4.77 13.26 -17.36
CA LEU A 60 -6.20 13.12 -17.00
C LEU A 60 -6.43 12.23 -15.77
N LEU A 61 -5.43 11.47 -15.33
CA LEU A 61 -5.52 10.63 -14.14
C LEU A 61 -5.34 11.49 -12.88
N ASN A 62 -6.37 11.54 -12.03
CA ASN A 62 -6.22 12.10 -10.69
C ASN A 62 -5.53 11.08 -9.79
N ARG A 63 -4.21 11.14 -9.71
CA ARG A 63 -3.40 10.21 -8.91
C ARG A 63 -3.70 10.26 -7.41
N GLY A 64 -4.30 11.35 -6.91
CA GLY A 64 -4.70 11.47 -5.51
C GLY A 64 -5.82 10.51 -5.11
N ILE A 65 -6.73 10.20 -6.04
CA ILE A 65 -7.93 9.36 -5.78
C ILE A 65 -8.06 8.14 -6.70
N GLN A 66 -7.26 8.07 -7.77
CA GLN A 66 -7.26 6.99 -8.76
C GLN A 66 -5.91 6.28 -8.86
N GLY A 67 -4.85 6.87 -8.28
CA GLY A 67 -3.51 6.29 -8.27
C GLY A 67 -3.45 5.06 -7.37
N GLN A 68 -3.15 3.90 -7.97
CA GLN A 68 -2.95 2.66 -7.22
C GLN A 68 -1.48 2.25 -7.28
N ALA A 69 -0.86 2.15 -6.12
CA ALA A 69 0.50 1.66 -5.95
C ALA A 69 0.57 0.76 -4.71
N PRO A 70 1.52 -0.19 -4.66
CA PRO A 70 1.83 -0.86 -3.40
C PRO A 70 2.20 0.20 -2.36
N ALA A 71 1.52 0.18 -1.20
CA ALA A 71 1.78 1.14 -0.12
C ALA A 71 3.23 1.08 0.39
N GLY A 72 3.90 -0.07 0.22
CA GLY A 72 5.24 -0.28 0.74
C GLY A 72 5.29 -0.17 2.26
N SER A 73 6.38 0.38 2.79
CA SER A 73 6.62 0.38 4.24
C SER A 73 5.68 1.27 5.05
N ILE A 74 4.93 2.19 4.43
CA ILE A 74 3.91 2.98 5.18
C ILE A 74 2.80 2.07 5.73
N PHE A 75 2.57 0.90 5.10
CA PHE A 75 1.59 -0.09 5.56
C PHE A 75 1.98 -0.75 6.90
N LYS A 76 3.24 -0.64 7.33
CA LYS A 76 3.72 -1.22 8.59
C LYS A 76 3.00 -0.66 9.82
N VAL A 77 2.44 0.56 9.75
CA VAL A 77 1.59 1.12 10.82
C VAL A 77 0.31 0.28 11.00
N VAL A 78 -0.31 -0.13 9.90
CA VAL A 78 -1.50 -1.00 9.90
C VAL A 78 -1.13 -2.39 10.41
N SER A 79 -0.04 -2.97 9.88
CA SER A 79 0.43 -4.29 10.30
C SER A 79 0.85 -4.35 11.77
N ALA A 80 1.49 -3.30 12.30
CA ALA A 80 1.86 -3.21 13.71
C ALA A 80 0.61 -3.15 14.60
N SER A 81 -0.39 -2.35 14.21
CA SER A 81 -1.67 -2.26 14.91
C SER A 81 -2.40 -3.62 14.90
N ALA A 82 -2.37 -4.31 13.77
CA ALA A 82 -2.93 -5.66 13.63
C ALA A 82 -2.21 -6.68 14.52
N ALA A 83 -0.87 -6.65 14.56
CA ALA A 83 -0.09 -7.54 15.41
C ALA A 83 -0.43 -7.33 16.90
N VAL A 84 -0.57 -6.08 17.35
CA VAL A 84 -0.97 -5.78 18.73
C VAL A 84 -2.37 -6.31 19.03
N ARG A 85 -3.35 -6.14 18.13
CA ARG A 85 -4.68 -6.77 18.27
C ARG A 85 -4.61 -8.30 18.27
N GLY A 86 -3.65 -8.86 17.53
CA GLY A 86 -3.31 -10.29 17.51
C GLY A 86 -2.63 -10.79 18.78
N GLY A 87 -2.31 -9.93 19.75
CA GLY A 87 -1.72 -10.29 21.03
C GLY A 87 -0.19 -10.17 21.09
N HIS A 88 0.44 -9.61 20.06
CA HIS A 88 1.88 -9.28 20.09
C HIS A 88 2.10 -8.01 20.91
N ALA A 89 2.88 -8.08 21.98
CA ALA A 89 3.10 -6.93 22.86
C ALA A 89 4.00 -5.86 22.21
N PHE A 90 3.56 -4.60 22.24
CA PHE A 90 4.27 -3.49 21.59
C PHE A 90 5.73 -3.31 22.05
N ASN A 91 6.00 -3.58 23.33
CA ASN A 91 7.32 -3.43 23.96
C ASN A 91 8.13 -4.74 24.01
N ASP A 92 7.64 -5.82 23.41
CA ASP A 92 8.40 -7.07 23.32
C ASP A 92 9.52 -6.97 22.27
N LEU A 93 10.46 -7.90 22.31
CA LEU A 93 11.58 -7.95 21.38
C LEU A 93 11.30 -8.91 20.22
N TYR A 94 11.40 -8.38 19.01
CA TYR A 94 11.22 -9.09 17.75
C TYR A 94 12.54 -9.15 17.00
N GLU A 95 12.90 -10.33 16.52
CA GLU A 95 14.13 -10.52 15.77
C GLU A 95 14.07 -9.86 14.40
N CYS A 96 14.86 -8.78 14.23
CA CYS A 96 15.11 -8.12 12.98
C CYS A 96 16.38 -8.70 12.31
N SER A 97 16.21 -9.86 11.70
CA SER A 97 17.25 -10.56 10.95
C SER A 97 17.43 -9.97 9.54
N SER A 98 18.56 -10.30 8.90
CA SER A 98 18.85 -9.94 7.50
C SER A 98 17.91 -10.62 6.49
N SER A 99 17.31 -11.74 6.86
CA SER A 99 16.33 -12.46 6.06
C SER A 99 15.39 -13.30 6.93
N TYR A 100 14.24 -13.68 6.37
CA TYR A 100 13.25 -14.56 6.99
C TYR A 100 12.90 -15.68 6.01
N SER A 101 13.08 -16.94 6.41
CA SER A 101 12.79 -18.10 5.56
C SER A 101 11.45 -18.73 5.93
N LEU A 102 10.63 -19.02 4.93
CA LEU A 102 9.36 -19.73 5.07
C LEU A 102 9.26 -20.80 3.98
N GLY A 103 9.25 -22.06 4.39
CA GLY A 103 9.30 -23.20 3.46
C GLY A 103 10.58 -23.16 2.63
N ASN A 104 10.44 -23.15 1.30
CA ASN A 104 11.55 -23.07 0.35
C ASN A 104 11.87 -21.64 -0.12
N GLN A 105 11.24 -20.63 0.47
CA GLN A 105 11.43 -19.23 0.10
C GLN A 105 12.15 -18.46 1.21
N THR A 106 13.03 -17.55 0.82
CA THR A 106 13.75 -16.66 1.72
C THR A 106 13.47 -15.21 1.34
N PHE A 107 12.96 -14.44 2.29
CA PHE A 107 12.61 -13.04 2.11
C PHE A 107 13.67 -12.16 2.76
N ALA A 108 14.38 -11.36 1.96
CA ALA A 108 15.42 -10.47 2.47
C ALA A 108 14.83 -9.24 3.19
N ASN A 109 15.53 -8.76 4.22
CA ASN A 109 15.34 -7.42 4.72
C ASN A 109 15.87 -6.40 3.69
N PHE A 110 15.45 -5.14 3.80
CA PHE A 110 16.00 -4.08 2.96
C PHE A 110 17.53 -4.03 3.13
N GLU A 111 18.26 -4.10 2.01
CA GLU A 111 19.72 -4.19 1.97
C GLU A 111 20.33 -5.34 2.81
N SER A 112 19.54 -6.38 3.12
CA SER A 112 19.94 -7.48 4.01
C SER A 112 20.47 -7.03 5.37
N GLN A 113 20.04 -5.85 5.85
CA GLN A 113 20.45 -5.35 7.17
C GLN A 113 19.78 -6.15 8.29
N GLY A 114 20.49 -6.35 9.39
CA GLY A 114 19.97 -6.93 10.62
C GLY A 114 20.19 -5.97 11.78
N HIS A 115 19.18 -5.84 12.65
CA HIS A 115 19.24 -5.01 13.86
C HIS A 115 19.16 -5.83 15.14
N GLY A 116 19.10 -7.17 15.03
CA GLY A 116 18.92 -8.07 16.17
C GLY A 116 17.53 -7.95 16.79
N PRO A 117 17.36 -8.35 18.06
CA PRO A 117 16.10 -8.20 18.77
C PRO A 117 15.78 -6.72 19.02
N ILE A 118 14.67 -6.25 18.49
CA ILE A 118 14.22 -4.84 18.59
C ILE A 118 12.74 -4.75 18.96
N THR A 119 12.33 -3.62 19.53
CA THR A 119 10.90 -3.39 19.85
C THR A 119 10.07 -3.23 18.58
N LEU A 120 8.74 -3.34 18.67
CA LEU A 120 7.86 -3.05 17.53
C LEU A 120 7.96 -1.57 17.09
N GLY A 121 8.19 -0.67 18.03
CA GLY A 121 8.48 0.74 17.75
C GLY A 121 9.78 0.92 16.96
N ASP A 122 10.84 0.21 17.33
CA ASP A 122 12.09 0.20 16.57
C ASP A 122 11.94 -0.46 15.20
N ALA A 123 11.09 -1.50 15.08
CA ALA A 123 10.80 -2.12 13.78
C ALA A 123 10.11 -1.14 12.82
N LEU A 124 9.25 -0.25 13.32
CA LEU A 124 8.70 0.87 12.54
C LEU A 124 9.78 1.90 12.20
N LYS A 125 10.62 2.28 13.16
CA LYS A 125 11.72 3.26 12.99
C LYS A 125 12.73 2.83 11.92
N TYR A 126 13.22 1.60 12.01
CA TYR A 126 14.19 1.03 11.06
C TYR A 126 13.52 0.43 9.83
N SER A 127 12.19 0.42 9.78
CA SER A 127 11.42 -0.21 8.71
C SER A 127 11.86 -1.67 8.48
N CYS A 128 12.05 -2.44 9.54
CA CYS A 128 12.57 -3.80 9.44
C CYS A 128 11.57 -4.78 8.81
N ASN A 129 11.82 -5.29 7.60
CA ASN A 129 10.87 -6.16 6.89
C ASN A 129 10.67 -7.51 7.59
N THR A 130 11.73 -8.12 8.13
CA THR A 130 11.71 -9.48 8.68
C THR A 130 10.85 -9.60 9.93
N VAL A 131 10.75 -8.54 10.73
CA VAL A 131 9.77 -8.46 11.83
C VAL A 131 8.35 -8.58 11.27
N PHE A 132 7.98 -7.82 10.24
CA PHE A 132 6.62 -7.86 9.67
C PHE A 132 6.32 -9.14 8.88
N TYR A 133 7.33 -9.78 8.26
CA TYR A 133 7.16 -11.12 7.68
C TYR A 133 6.83 -12.15 8.76
N ARG A 134 7.57 -12.12 9.88
CA ARG A 134 7.35 -13.00 11.02
C ARG A 134 5.95 -12.81 11.61
N LEU A 135 5.56 -11.56 11.91
CA LEU A 135 4.25 -11.26 12.49
C LEU A 135 3.09 -11.71 11.57
N GLY A 136 3.21 -11.48 10.26
CA GLY A 136 2.20 -11.93 9.29
C GLY A 136 2.11 -13.46 9.22
N HIS A 137 3.25 -14.16 9.27
CA HIS A 137 3.29 -15.62 9.30
C HIS A 137 2.72 -16.19 10.61
N GLU A 138 3.10 -15.66 11.76
CA GLU A 138 2.61 -16.09 13.07
C GLU A 138 1.09 -15.92 13.20
N GLU A 139 0.55 -14.78 12.74
CA GLU A 139 -0.90 -14.59 12.67
C GLU A 139 -1.56 -15.59 11.71
N TRP A 140 -0.99 -15.81 10.52
CA TRP A 140 -1.52 -16.79 9.58
C TRP A 140 -1.57 -18.20 10.16
N VAL A 141 -0.54 -18.62 10.89
CA VAL A 141 -0.51 -19.90 11.64
C VAL A 141 -1.60 -19.91 12.71
N LYS A 142 -1.72 -18.83 13.49
CA LYS A 142 -2.72 -18.68 14.55
C LYS A 142 -4.16 -18.82 14.03
N ASP A 143 -4.43 -18.27 12.84
CA ASP A 143 -5.70 -18.35 12.14
C ASP A 143 -5.99 -19.72 11.50
N GLY A 144 -5.07 -20.70 11.58
CA GLY A 144 -5.25 -22.06 11.05
C GLY A 144 -4.57 -22.32 9.70
N GLY A 145 -3.71 -21.40 9.25
CA GLY A 145 -2.89 -21.60 8.06
C GLY A 145 -3.72 -21.72 6.78
N ILE A 146 -3.46 -22.77 6.00
CA ILE A 146 -4.17 -23.03 4.72
C ILE A 146 -5.66 -23.30 4.97
N LYS A 147 -5.99 -23.97 6.08
CA LYS A 147 -7.37 -24.32 6.45
C LYS A 147 -7.81 -23.45 7.64
N PRO A 148 -8.33 -22.24 7.40
CA PRO A 148 -8.62 -21.30 8.47
C PRO A 148 -9.62 -21.88 9.47
N LYS A 149 -9.42 -21.56 10.74
CA LYS A 149 -10.39 -21.87 11.79
C LYS A 149 -11.68 -21.09 11.54
N LYS A 150 -12.82 -21.64 11.98
CA LYS A 150 -14.13 -20.98 11.83
C LYS A 150 -14.18 -19.60 12.49
N ASP A 151 -13.41 -19.40 13.55
CA ASP A 151 -13.34 -18.18 14.35
C ASP A 151 -12.05 -17.37 14.11
N ALA A 152 -11.33 -17.65 13.01
CA ALA A 152 -10.14 -16.92 12.59
C ALA A 152 -10.42 -15.41 12.56
N LYS A 153 -9.59 -14.64 13.26
CA LYS A 153 -9.81 -13.20 13.43
C LYS A 153 -9.31 -12.40 12.27
N ASN A 154 -8.33 -12.92 11.52
CA ASN A 154 -7.80 -12.30 10.32
C ASN A 154 -7.33 -10.86 10.62
N TRP A 155 -6.63 -10.66 11.75
CA TRP A 155 -6.41 -9.31 12.30
C TRP A 155 -5.74 -8.37 11.31
N PHE A 156 -4.83 -8.86 10.47
CA PHE A 156 -4.17 -8.04 9.45
C PHE A 156 -5.14 -7.52 8.39
N TYR A 157 -6.12 -8.34 8.00
CA TYR A 157 -7.12 -7.95 7.00
C TYR A 157 -8.25 -7.12 7.60
N THR A 158 -8.71 -7.44 8.81
CA THR A 158 -9.76 -6.65 9.49
C THR A 158 -9.23 -5.28 9.91
N THR A 159 -8.00 -5.20 10.45
CA THR A 159 -7.37 -3.92 10.77
C THR A 159 -7.17 -3.05 9.54
N ALA A 160 -6.74 -3.61 8.40
CA ALA A 160 -6.63 -2.82 7.17
C ALA A 160 -7.97 -2.17 6.77
N ARG A 161 -9.08 -2.90 6.92
CA ARG A 161 -10.43 -2.36 6.65
C ARG A 161 -10.88 -1.35 7.70
N ASP A 162 -10.54 -1.56 8.97
CA ASP A 162 -10.83 -0.61 10.04
C ASP A 162 -10.09 0.73 9.83
N PHE A 163 -8.94 0.71 9.15
CA PHE A 163 -8.22 1.90 8.67
C PHE A 163 -8.81 2.51 7.38
N GLY A 164 -9.93 1.97 6.86
CA GLY A 164 -10.63 2.45 5.66
C GLY A 164 -10.10 1.88 4.34
N LEU A 165 -9.10 1.00 4.34
CA LEU A 165 -8.53 0.45 3.11
C LEU A 165 -9.46 -0.59 2.47
N GLY A 166 -9.53 -0.59 1.14
CA GLY A 166 -10.44 -1.50 0.40
C GLY A 166 -11.82 -0.90 0.15
N ALA A 167 -12.07 0.35 0.56
CA ALA A 167 -13.26 1.13 0.31
C ALA A 167 -12.91 2.50 -0.28
N GLU A 168 -13.89 3.18 -0.86
CA GLU A 168 -13.79 4.61 -1.20
C GLU A 168 -13.73 5.42 0.10
N THR A 169 -12.92 6.48 0.12
CA THR A 169 -12.78 7.38 1.27
C THR A 169 -14.00 8.28 1.44
N GLY A 170 -14.79 8.47 0.38
CA GLY A 170 -15.98 9.33 0.39
C GLY A 170 -15.67 10.81 0.16
N ILE A 171 -14.51 11.10 -0.45
CA ILE A 171 -14.18 12.43 -0.93
C ILE A 171 -15.25 12.94 -1.92
N ASP A 172 -15.49 14.24 -1.94
CA ASP A 172 -16.46 14.93 -2.81
C ASP A 172 -15.98 15.07 -4.27
N LEU A 173 -15.28 14.05 -4.78
CA LEU A 173 -14.82 13.95 -6.15
C LEU A 173 -15.33 12.67 -6.82
N PRO A 174 -15.68 12.71 -8.12
CA PRO A 174 -16.14 11.52 -8.83
C PRO A 174 -14.99 10.56 -9.13
N ASN A 175 -15.35 9.30 -9.37
CA ASN A 175 -14.44 8.25 -9.89
C ASN A 175 -13.26 7.90 -8.97
N GLU A 176 -13.45 7.98 -7.66
CA GLU A 176 -12.52 7.41 -6.68
C GLU A 176 -12.38 5.88 -6.87
N VAL A 177 -11.22 5.32 -6.51
CA VAL A 177 -10.99 3.86 -6.56
C VAL A 177 -10.66 3.29 -5.18
N LYS A 178 -11.32 2.19 -4.82
CA LYS A 178 -11.25 1.55 -3.49
C LYS A 178 -9.96 0.77 -3.15
N GLY A 179 -8.99 0.70 -4.06
CA GLY A 179 -7.81 -0.14 -3.90
C GLY A 179 -8.15 -1.63 -3.67
N ARG A 180 -7.25 -2.37 -3.00
CA ARG A 180 -7.43 -3.82 -2.76
C ARG A 180 -6.77 -4.26 -1.45
N ILE A 181 -7.51 -5.03 -0.66
CA ILE A 181 -6.97 -5.84 0.45
C ILE A 181 -7.00 -7.32 0.04
N PRO A 182 -5.82 -7.96 -0.13
CA PRO A 182 -5.75 -9.33 -0.64
C PRO A 182 -5.96 -10.37 0.45
N ASP A 183 -7.19 -10.49 0.95
CA ASP A 183 -7.56 -11.51 1.93
C ASP A 183 -7.85 -12.87 1.29
N ARG A 184 -8.29 -13.82 2.12
CA ARG A 184 -8.56 -15.20 1.70
C ARG A 184 -9.65 -15.28 0.63
N GLN A 185 -10.76 -14.56 0.82
CA GLN A 185 -11.86 -14.56 -0.15
C GLN A 185 -11.40 -13.94 -1.47
N TRP A 186 -10.74 -12.77 -1.39
CA TRP A 186 -10.18 -12.14 -2.58
C TRP A 186 -9.25 -13.07 -3.35
N LYS A 187 -8.38 -13.83 -2.64
CA LYS A 187 -7.45 -14.76 -3.28
C LYS A 187 -8.16 -15.94 -3.94
N GLN A 188 -9.24 -16.44 -3.33
CA GLN A 188 -10.09 -17.49 -3.90
C GLN A 188 -10.75 -16.99 -5.19
N ASP A 189 -11.45 -15.85 -5.13
CA ASP A 189 -12.12 -15.23 -6.28
C ASP A 189 -11.13 -14.96 -7.43
N PHE A 190 -9.95 -14.45 -7.08
CA PHE A 190 -8.89 -14.19 -8.04
C PHE A 190 -8.39 -15.48 -8.70
N TRP A 191 -8.20 -16.56 -7.94
CA TRP A 191 -7.82 -17.84 -8.51
C TRP A 191 -8.93 -18.39 -9.41
N GLU A 192 -10.19 -18.39 -8.98
CA GLU A 192 -11.32 -18.90 -9.77
C GLU A 192 -11.45 -18.20 -11.12
N ALA A 193 -11.27 -16.88 -11.15
CA ALA A 193 -11.32 -16.08 -12.36
C ALA A 193 -10.13 -16.30 -13.33
N ASN A 194 -9.00 -16.84 -12.85
CA ASN A 194 -7.75 -16.93 -13.62
C ASN A 194 -7.22 -18.37 -13.79
N LYS A 195 -7.82 -19.36 -13.15
CA LYS A 195 -7.32 -20.75 -13.11
C LYS A 195 -7.20 -21.40 -14.49
N ASP A 196 -7.98 -20.96 -15.47
CA ASP A 196 -7.96 -21.54 -16.83
C ASP A 196 -6.76 -21.01 -17.65
N ALA A 197 -6.12 -19.92 -17.20
CA ALA A 197 -4.93 -19.35 -17.82
C ALA A 197 -3.62 -19.80 -17.16
N TRP A 198 -3.68 -20.61 -16.10
CA TRP A 198 -2.53 -21.06 -15.28
C TRP A 198 -2.27 -22.56 -15.40
#